data_AF-A0A2E8H9X3-F1
#
_entry.id   AF-A0A2E8H9X3-F1
#
_cell.length_a   1.000
_cell.length_b   1.000
_cell.length_c   1.000
_cell.angle_alpha   90.00
_cell.angle_beta   90.00
_cell.angle_gamma   90.00
#
_symmetry.space_group_name_H-M   'P 1'
#
loop_
_entity.id
_entity.type
_entity.pdbx_description
1 polymer ?
#
loop_
_entity_poly.entity_id
_entity_poly.type
_entity_poly.pdbx_seq_one_letter_code
_entity_poly.pdbx_strand_id
1 'polypeptide(L)'
;MRTRTHTALVPALLALTVLALGCGERADELGPYVAKLQEVDTYNAKLVEYRYFLKSDQADKAADLSQTIEAYLAQLETFGHTRDKVIMAGHNALKRKLGTSLNKIVEPDFPTFTISALKQIKIIQQGYNLHVDMLRKRWLEEARPGEFTLEWPDSE
;
A
#
# COMPACT_ATOMS: atom_id res chain seq x y z
N MET A 1 -64.71 -0.93 18.80
CA MET A 1 -64.19 -1.43 17.50
C MET A 1 -63.57 -0.24 16.78
N ARG A 2 -62.28 0.07 16.98
CA ARG A 2 -61.13 -0.34 16.14
C ARG A 2 -61.47 -0.39 14.64
N THR A 3 -61.08 0.66 13.91
CA THR A 3 -59.99 0.59 12.91
C THR A 3 -59.56 1.99 12.46
N ARG A 4 -58.24 2.21 12.50
CA ARG A 4 -57.54 3.39 11.97
C ARG A 4 -57.45 3.25 10.45
N THR A 5 -57.88 4.25 9.70
CA THR A 5 -57.58 4.37 8.26
C THR A 5 -56.29 5.17 8.09
N HIS A 6 -55.18 4.44 7.96
CA HIS A 6 -53.94 4.97 7.41
C HIS A 6 -54.04 4.89 5.88
N THR A 7 -54.00 6.02 5.18
CA THR A 7 -53.74 6.02 3.73
C THR A 7 -53.11 7.35 3.32
N ALA A 8 -51.79 7.41 3.39
CA ALA A 8 -51.00 8.34 2.61
C ALA A 8 -49.97 7.49 1.85
N LEU A 9 -50.39 7.05 0.65
CA LEU A 9 -49.54 6.47 -0.37
C LEU A 9 -48.59 7.58 -0.86
N VAL A 10 -47.31 7.48 -0.50
CA VAL A 10 -46.23 8.26 -1.13
C VAL A 10 -45.56 7.34 -2.16
N PRO A 11 -45.55 7.70 -3.45
CA PRO A 11 -45.04 6.85 -4.52
C PRO A 11 -43.53 7.01 -4.71
N ALA A 12 -42.94 5.96 -5.28
CA ALA A 12 -41.76 5.97 -6.14
C ALA A 12 -40.47 6.60 -5.57
N LEU A 13 -39.55 5.74 -5.09
CA LEU A 13 -38.13 5.99 -5.31
C LEU A 13 -37.58 4.90 -6.23
N LEU A 14 -37.08 5.38 -7.36
CA LEU A 14 -36.49 4.63 -8.47
C LEU A 14 -35.52 3.55 -7.99
N ALA A 15 -35.83 2.30 -8.32
CA ALA A 15 -34.81 1.27 -8.48
C ALA A 15 -33.94 1.69 -9.68
N LEU A 16 -32.76 2.24 -9.39
CA LEU A 16 -31.76 2.56 -10.41
C LEU A 16 -31.14 1.25 -10.90
N THR A 17 -31.87 0.56 -11.77
CA THR A 17 -31.35 -0.49 -12.64
C THR A 17 -30.46 0.17 -13.69
N VAL A 18 -29.16 0.30 -13.41
CA VAL A 18 -28.17 0.45 -14.48
C VAL A 18 -27.74 -0.95 -14.87
N LEU A 19 -28.39 -1.43 -15.92
CA LEU A 19 -27.83 -2.23 -17.01
C LEU A 19 -26.32 -2.56 -16.86
N ALA A 20 -26.02 -3.74 -16.30
CA ALA A 20 -24.76 -4.43 -16.55
C ALA A 20 -25.07 -5.75 -17.29
N LEU A 21 -25.69 -5.63 -18.47
CA LEU A 21 -25.80 -6.72 -19.42
C LEU A 21 -24.59 -6.65 -20.35
N GLY A 22 -23.62 -7.55 -20.11
CA GLY A 22 -22.82 -8.18 -21.17
C GLY A 22 -21.57 -7.45 -21.66
N CYS A 23 -20.44 -7.67 -20.99
CA CYS A 23 -19.19 -8.08 -21.62
C CYS A 23 -18.22 -8.54 -20.52
N GLY A 24 -17.34 -9.50 -20.79
CA GLY A 24 -16.39 -10.06 -19.82
C GLY A 24 -15.29 -9.09 -19.38
N GLU A 25 -15.66 -7.89 -18.91
CA GLU A 25 -14.77 -6.96 -18.27
C GLU A 25 -14.41 -7.50 -16.88
N ARG A 26 -13.13 -7.86 -16.76
CA ARG A 26 -12.51 -8.18 -15.49
C ARG A 26 -12.72 -6.99 -14.55
N ALA A 27 -13.26 -7.24 -13.35
CA ALA A 27 -13.40 -6.21 -12.33
C ALA A 27 -12.06 -5.49 -12.11
N ASP A 28 -12.10 -4.16 -12.02
CA ASP A 28 -10.90 -3.37 -11.76
C ASP A 28 -10.36 -3.64 -10.35
N GLU A 29 -9.27 -4.40 -10.28
CA GLU A 29 -8.56 -4.69 -9.03
C GLU A 29 -7.42 -3.71 -8.76
N LEU A 30 -6.94 -2.99 -9.77
CA LEU A 30 -5.75 -2.14 -9.66
C LEU A 30 -6.06 -0.81 -8.98
N GLY A 31 -7.18 -0.16 -9.32
CA GLY A 31 -7.63 1.09 -8.67
C GLY A 31 -7.70 0.98 -7.14
N PRO A 32 -8.52 0.06 -6.62
CA PRO A 32 -8.63 -0.18 -5.18
C PRO A 32 -7.30 -0.61 -4.54
N TYR A 33 -6.47 -1.37 -5.25
CA TYR A 33 -5.16 -1.78 -4.74
C TYR A 33 -4.20 -0.61 -4.60
N VAL A 34 -4.13 0.27 -5.60
CA VAL A 34 -3.31 1.49 -5.57
C VAL A 34 -3.73 2.40 -4.42
N ALA A 35 -5.04 2.58 -4.20
CA ALA A 35 -5.55 3.36 -3.07
C ALA A 35 -5.09 2.80 -1.71
N LYS A 36 -5.18 1.48 -1.51
CA LYS A 36 -4.67 0.84 -0.29
C LYS A 36 -3.15 0.99 -0.16
N LEU A 37 -2.42 0.84 -1.27
CA LEU A 37 -0.95 0.99 -1.26
C LEU A 37 -0.53 2.44 -0.95
N GLN A 38 -1.38 3.42 -1.20
CA GLN A 38 -1.12 4.80 -0.79
C GLN A 38 -1.23 4.98 0.73
N GLU A 39 -2.09 4.21 1.41
CA GLU A 39 -2.20 4.27 2.88
C GLU A 39 -0.90 3.87 3.59
N VAL A 40 -0.10 2.99 2.96
CA VAL A 40 1.20 2.57 3.51
C VAL A 40 2.34 3.55 3.24
N ASP A 41 2.11 4.64 2.49
CA ASP A 41 3.13 5.67 2.27
C ASP A 41 3.57 6.35 3.58
N THR A 42 2.74 6.28 4.62
CA THR A 42 3.10 6.68 5.98
C THR A 42 4.33 5.93 6.50
N TYR A 43 4.44 4.63 6.22
CA TYR A 43 5.64 3.84 6.54
C TYR A 43 6.83 4.23 5.67
N ASN A 44 6.61 4.46 4.37
CA ASN A 44 7.68 4.92 3.46
C ASN A 44 8.26 6.26 3.94
N ALA A 45 7.41 7.19 4.36
CA ALA A 45 7.82 8.48 4.92
C ALA A 45 8.62 8.30 6.23
N LYS A 46 8.20 7.39 7.10
CA LYS A 46 8.95 7.06 8.32
C LYS A 46 10.33 6.47 8.02
N LEU A 47 10.44 5.60 7.00
CA LEU A 47 11.72 5.06 6.55
C LEU A 47 12.67 6.15 6.02
N VAL A 48 12.13 7.17 5.35
CA VAL A 48 12.90 8.35 4.94
C VAL A 48 13.38 9.15 6.16
N GLU A 49 12.52 9.36 7.15
CA GLU A 49 12.89 10.04 8.40
C GLU A 49 14.04 9.32 9.12
N TYR A 50 13.96 7.99 9.25
CA TYR A 50 15.06 7.20 9.80
C TYR A 50 16.33 7.34 8.98
N ARG A 51 16.25 7.30 7.64
CA ARG A 51 17.42 7.52 6.78
C ARG A 51 18.08 8.87 7.07
N TYR A 52 17.30 9.93 7.29
CA TYR A 52 17.81 11.24 7.66
C TYR A 52 18.52 11.21 9.03
N PHE A 53 17.91 10.61 10.05
CA PHE A 53 18.52 10.49 11.38
C PHE A 53 19.82 9.67 11.36
N LEU A 54 19.82 8.54 10.64
CA LEU A 54 20.97 7.67 10.48
C LEU A 54 22.14 8.34 9.76
N LYS A 55 21.86 9.22 8.78
CA LYS A 55 22.88 10.03 8.09
C LYS A 55 23.39 11.21 8.93
N SER A 56 22.65 11.61 9.95
CA SER A 56 22.92 12.78 10.80
C SER A 56 23.42 12.39 12.20
N ASP A 57 24.01 11.20 12.33
CA ASP A 57 24.54 10.63 13.59
C ASP A 57 23.53 10.58 14.76
N GLN A 58 22.22 10.49 14.45
CA GLN A 58 21.12 10.39 15.42
C GLN A 58 20.49 8.99 15.38
N ALA A 59 21.32 7.95 15.47
CA ALA A 59 20.88 6.56 15.30
C ALA A 59 19.87 6.10 16.37
N ASP A 60 19.90 6.71 17.55
CA ASP A 60 18.94 6.52 18.64
C ASP A 60 17.49 6.79 18.21
N LYS A 61 17.29 7.77 17.32
CA LYS A 61 15.96 8.11 16.78
C LYS A 61 15.43 7.11 15.73
N ALA A 62 16.25 6.13 15.35
CA ALA A 62 15.86 5.04 14.45
C ALA A 62 15.82 3.69 15.16
N ALA A 63 15.85 3.66 16.50
CA ALA A 63 15.84 2.43 17.28
C ALA A 63 14.58 1.57 17.07
N ASP A 64 13.48 2.18 16.61
CA ASP A 64 12.20 1.54 16.31
C ASP A 64 12.03 1.14 14.83
N LEU A 65 13.10 1.19 14.03
CA LEU A 65 13.08 0.85 12.60
C LEU A 65 12.57 -0.57 12.34
N SER A 66 12.98 -1.56 13.14
CA SER A 66 12.53 -2.94 13.01
C SER A 66 11.02 -3.06 13.22
N GLN A 67 10.49 -2.41 14.25
CA GLN A 67 9.07 -2.38 14.57
C GLN A 67 8.27 -1.70 13.46
N THR A 68 8.82 -0.64 12.85
CA THR A 68 8.19 0.02 11.70
C THR A 68 8.12 -0.91 10.47
N ILE A 69 9.20 -1.66 10.19
CA ILE A 69 9.22 -2.63 9.08
C ILE A 69 8.21 -3.76 9.35
N GLU A 70 8.11 -4.24 10.59
CA GLU A 70 7.14 -5.25 11.00
C GLU A 70 5.71 -4.77 10.85
N ALA A 71 5.39 -3.56 11.33
CA ALA A 71 4.08 -2.93 11.18
C ALA A 71 3.71 -2.72 9.70
N TYR A 72 4.68 -2.32 8.87
CA TYR A 72 4.49 -2.20 7.44
C TYR A 72 4.16 -3.56 6.81
N LEU A 73 4.90 -4.60 7.14
CA LEU A 73 4.62 -5.96 6.65
C LEU A 73 3.23 -6.43 7.08
N ALA A 74 2.86 -6.21 8.35
CA ALA A 74 1.53 -6.55 8.87
C ALA A 74 0.41 -5.80 8.13
N GLN A 75 0.58 -4.51 7.83
CA GLN A 75 -0.40 -3.75 7.07
C GLN A 75 -0.57 -4.30 5.65
N LEU A 76 0.52 -4.71 4.99
CA LEU A 76 0.43 -5.34 3.66
C LEU A 76 -0.36 -6.67 3.69
N GLU A 77 -0.26 -7.46 4.76
CA GLU A 77 -1.05 -8.70 4.90
C GLU A 77 -2.57 -8.44 4.92
N THR A 78 -3.00 -7.24 5.30
CA THR A 78 -4.44 -6.88 5.35
C THR A 78 -5.06 -6.60 3.97
N PHE A 79 -4.26 -6.50 2.91
CA PHE A 79 -4.75 -6.06 1.59
C PHE A 79 -5.73 -7.07 0.96
N GLY A 80 -5.69 -8.32 1.41
CA GLY A 80 -6.51 -9.41 0.89
C GLY A 80 -5.93 -10.04 -0.38
N HIS A 81 -6.69 -10.93 -1.01
CA HIS A 81 -6.28 -11.60 -2.25
C HIS A 81 -6.76 -10.83 -3.48
N THR A 82 -5.84 -10.51 -4.38
CA THR A 82 -6.10 -10.07 -5.76
C THR A 82 -6.01 -11.27 -6.69
N ARG A 83 -6.82 -11.30 -7.75
CA ARG A 83 -6.70 -12.29 -8.83
C ARG A 83 -5.69 -11.83 -9.88
N ASP A 84 -5.22 -10.59 -9.82
CA ASP A 84 -4.22 -10.05 -10.74
C ASP A 84 -2.83 -10.57 -10.39
N LYS A 85 -2.26 -11.37 -11.31
CA LYS A 85 -0.96 -12.01 -11.10
C LYS A 85 0.18 -10.99 -11.00
N VAL A 86 0.07 -9.84 -11.67
CA VAL A 86 1.10 -8.79 -11.63
C VAL A 86 1.05 -8.11 -10.27
N ILE A 87 -0.15 -7.69 -9.82
CA ILE A 87 -0.33 -7.09 -8.49
C ILE A 87 0.14 -8.06 -7.41
N MET A 88 -0.29 -9.33 -7.48
CA MET A 88 0.10 -10.36 -6.52
C MET A 88 1.61 -10.61 -6.49
N ALA A 89 2.25 -10.70 -7.66
CA ALA A 89 3.69 -10.95 -7.73
C ALA A 89 4.49 -9.78 -7.14
N GLY A 90 4.12 -8.54 -7.48
CA GLY A 90 4.77 -7.35 -6.94
C GLY A 90 4.54 -7.17 -5.45
N HIS A 91 3.31 -7.40 -4.97
CA HIS A 91 2.97 -7.38 -3.54
C HIS A 91 3.80 -8.39 -2.74
N ASN A 92 3.88 -9.64 -3.21
CA ASN A 92 4.68 -10.68 -2.57
C ASN A 92 6.18 -10.39 -2.63
N ALA A 93 6.66 -9.79 -3.73
CA ALA A 93 8.05 -9.36 -3.84
C ALA A 93 8.39 -8.27 -2.82
N LEU A 94 7.52 -7.28 -2.63
CA LEU A 94 7.67 -6.23 -1.62
C LEU A 94 7.67 -6.81 -0.20
N LYS A 95 6.69 -7.65 0.14
CA LYS A 95 6.64 -8.35 1.43
C LYS A 95 7.92 -9.14 1.72
N ARG A 96 8.42 -9.86 0.73
CA ARG A 96 9.68 -10.61 0.86
C ARG A 96 10.87 -9.68 1.10
N LYS A 97 10.91 -8.51 0.46
CA LYS A 97 11.96 -7.50 0.69
C LYS A 97 11.89 -6.97 2.12
N LEU A 98 10.70 -6.60 2.60
CA LEU A 98 10.48 -6.18 4.00
C LEU A 98 10.93 -7.25 4.98
N GLY A 99 10.47 -8.50 4.82
CA GLY A 99 10.86 -9.61 5.71
C GLY A 99 12.36 -9.93 5.66
N THR A 100 12.98 -9.86 4.48
CA THR A 100 14.45 -10.03 4.35
C THR A 100 15.20 -8.90 5.05
N SER A 101 14.71 -7.67 4.94
CA SER A 101 15.31 -6.51 5.57
C SER A 101 15.17 -6.54 7.08
N LEU A 102 14.00 -6.94 7.59
CA LEU A 102 13.75 -7.17 9.02
C LEU A 102 14.70 -8.22 9.60
N ASN A 103 14.97 -9.31 8.87
CA ASN A 103 15.90 -10.34 9.34
C ASN A 103 17.38 -9.95 9.28
N LYS A 104 17.72 -8.85 8.60
CA LYS A 104 19.11 -8.44 8.34
C LYS A 104 19.50 -7.14 9.03
N ILE A 105 18.53 -6.39 9.53
CA ILE A 105 18.83 -5.28 10.42
C ILE A 105 19.41 -5.85 11.72
N VAL A 106 20.42 -5.19 12.25
CA VAL A 106 21.02 -5.56 13.55
C VAL A 106 20.35 -4.74 14.65
N GLU A 107 20.58 -5.08 15.91
CA GLU A 107 20.01 -4.33 17.03
C GLU A 107 20.64 -2.91 17.10
N PRO A 108 19.89 -1.89 17.58
CA PRO A 108 20.34 -0.49 17.58
C PRO A 108 21.63 -0.20 18.35
N ASP A 109 21.99 -1.05 19.32
CA ASP A 109 23.18 -0.94 20.15
C ASP A 109 24.45 -1.51 19.50
N PHE A 110 24.33 -2.21 18.36
CA PHE A 110 25.49 -2.73 17.64
C PHE A 110 26.22 -1.62 16.87
N PRO A 111 27.56 -1.63 16.82
CA PRO A 111 28.35 -0.61 16.13
C PRO A 111 28.10 -0.54 14.61
N THR A 112 27.52 -1.59 14.03
CA THR A 112 27.20 -1.68 12.61
C THR A 112 25.73 -1.34 12.29
N PHE A 113 24.93 -0.95 13.30
CA PHE A 113 23.51 -0.64 13.14
C PHE A 113 23.25 0.35 12.02
N THR A 114 23.90 1.51 12.07
CA THR A 114 23.67 2.59 11.09
C THR A 114 23.87 2.12 9.65
N ILE A 115 24.97 1.42 9.39
CA ILE A 115 25.31 0.91 8.06
C ILE A 115 24.31 -0.16 7.61
N SER A 116 23.92 -1.06 8.53
CA SER A 116 22.93 -2.10 8.23
C SER A 116 21.56 -1.49 7.92
N ALA A 117 21.07 -0.61 8.79
CA ALA A 117 19.79 0.08 8.67
C ALA A 117 19.66 0.86 7.36
N LEU A 118 20.65 1.69 7.02
CA LEU A 118 20.68 2.43 5.75
C LEU A 118 20.61 1.50 4.54
N LYS A 119 21.35 0.39 4.57
CA LYS A 119 21.31 -0.62 3.51
C LYS A 119 19.94 -1.27 3.39
N GLN A 120 19.29 -1.59 4.51
CA GLN A 120 17.96 -2.19 4.49
C GLN A 120 16.88 -1.22 3.99
N ILE A 121 16.89 0.04 4.44
CA ILE A 121 15.99 1.08 3.93
C ILE A 121 16.12 1.21 2.41
N LYS A 122 17.35 1.23 1.88
CA LYS A 122 17.60 1.27 0.43
C LYS A 122 17.03 0.05 -0.31
N ILE A 123 17.15 -1.15 0.26
CA ILE A 123 16.60 -2.38 -0.34
C ILE A 123 15.07 -2.34 -0.36
N ILE A 124 14.44 -1.81 0.69
CA ILE A 124 12.98 -1.63 0.76
C ILE A 124 12.52 -0.62 -0.29
N GLN A 125 13.17 0.56 -0.38
CA GLN A 125 12.89 1.57 -1.41
C GLN A 125 12.96 0.99 -2.82
N GLN A 126 14.02 0.23 -3.14
CA GLN A 126 14.13 -0.42 -4.45
C GLN A 126 13.00 -1.42 -4.71
N GLY A 127 12.58 -2.18 -3.70
CA GLY A 127 11.46 -3.11 -3.80
C GLY A 127 10.13 -2.40 -4.04
N TYR A 128 9.88 -1.30 -3.33
CA TYR A 128 8.69 -0.47 -3.49
C TYR A 128 8.64 0.17 -4.88
N ASN A 129 9.72 0.84 -5.30
CA ASN A 129 9.79 1.49 -6.60
C ASN A 129 9.56 0.51 -7.76
N LEU A 130 10.17 -0.68 -7.71
CA LEU A 130 9.94 -1.70 -8.71
C LEU A 130 8.47 -2.15 -8.77
N HIS A 131 7.80 -2.25 -7.62
CA HIS A 131 6.38 -2.55 -7.55
C HIS A 131 5.53 -1.41 -8.14
N VAL A 132 5.78 -0.18 -7.71
CA VAL A 132 5.12 1.03 -8.23
C VAL A 132 5.28 1.15 -9.74
N ASP A 133 6.47 0.90 -10.29
CA ASP A 133 6.71 0.96 -11.74
C ASP A 133 5.89 -0.09 -12.51
N MET A 134 5.71 -1.30 -11.95
CA MET A 134 4.84 -2.32 -12.55
C MET A 134 3.37 -1.89 -12.53
N LEU A 135 2.91 -1.32 -11.40
CA LEU A 135 1.54 -0.81 -11.28
C LEU A 135 1.31 0.37 -12.22
N ARG A 136 2.27 1.29 -12.35
CA ARG A 136 2.20 2.45 -13.24
C ARG A 136 2.10 2.02 -14.70
N LYS A 137 2.94 1.09 -15.15
CA LYS A 137 2.86 0.55 -16.52
C LYS A 137 1.47 0.02 -16.81
N ARG A 138 0.91 -0.76 -15.89
CA ARG A 138 -0.43 -1.32 -16.04
C ARG A 138 -1.55 -0.28 -15.97
N TRP A 139 -1.37 0.74 -15.14
CA TRP A 139 -2.29 1.89 -15.07
C TRP A 139 -2.39 2.62 -16.41
N LEU A 140 -1.27 2.76 -17.12
CA LEU A 140 -1.22 3.43 -18.43
C LEU A 140 -1.75 2.56 -19.58
N GLU A 141 -1.71 1.23 -19.43
CA GLU A 141 -2.22 0.28 -20.44
C GLU A 141 -3.75 0.14 -20.42
N GLU A 142 -4.38 0.45 -19.30
CA GLU A 142 -5.82 0.26 -19.08
C GLU A 142 -6.52 1.63 -19.00
N ALA A 143 -7.56 1.85 -19.82
CA ALA A 143 -8.30 3.12 -19.82
C ALA A 143 -9.01 3.33 -18.47
N ARG A 144 -8.52 4.28 -17.67
CA ARG A 144 -8.98 4.52 -16.29
C ARG A 144 -9.19 6.01 -16.05
N PRO A 145 -10.21 6.40 -15.26
CA PRO A 145 -10.30 7.76 -14.73
C PRO A 145 -9.27 7.95 -13.61
N GLY A 146 -8.54 9.08 -13.64
CA GLY A 146 -7.62 9.49 -12.58
C GLY A 146 -6.13 9.31 -12.90
N GLU A 147 -5.30 9.95 -12.08
CA GLU A 147 -3.84 9.95 -12.21
C GLU A 147 -3.20 8.91 -11.30
N PHE A 148 -2.06 8.37 -11.72
CA PHE A 148 -1.26 7.47 -10.92
C PHE A 148 -0.34 8.27 -9.99
N THR A 149 -0.59 8.21 -8.68
CA THR A 149 0.02 9.10 -7.67
C THR A 149 1.03 8.41 -6.74
N LEU A 150 1.25 7.11 -6.88
CA LEU A 150 2.21 6.40 -6.03
C LEU A 150 3.64 6.76 -6.40
N GLU A 151 4.38 7.17 -5.39
CA GLU A 151 5.81 7.45 -5.48
C GLU A 151 6.48 7.28 -4.11
N TRP A 152 7.78 7.04 -4.13
CA TRP A 152 8.56 7.08 -2.89
C TRP A 152 8.70 8.55 -2.45
N PRO A 153 8.44 8.89 -1.18
CA PRO A 153 8.29 10.28 -0.72
C PRO A 153 9.57 11.14 -0.75
N ASP A 154 10.70 10.58 -1.18
CA ASP A 154 11.98 11.29 -1.27
C ASP A 154 12.74 10.86 -2.53
N SER A 155 12.87 11.80 -3.48
CA SER A 155 13.55 11.61 -4.76
C SER A 155 14.96 12.23 -4.81
N GLU A 156 15.60 12.43 -3.66
CA GLU A 156 17.03 12.81 -3.57
C GLU A 156 18.00 11.71 -4.03
#